data_AF-A0A1J3D8Q2-F1
#
_entry.id   AF-A0A1J3D8Q2-F1
#
_cell.length_a   1.000
_cell.length_b   1.000
_cell.length_c   1.000
_cell.angle_alpha   90.00
_cell.angle_beta   90.00
_cell.angle_gamma   90.00
#
_symmetry.space_group_name_H-M   'P 1'
#
loop_
_entity.id
_entity.type
_entity.pdbx_description
1 polymer ?
#
loop_
_entity_poly.entity_id
_entity_poly.type
_entity_poly.pdbx_seq_one_letter_code
_entity_poly.pdbx_strand_id
1 'polypeptide(L)'
;MQVYIIESWLKTHEFSHDEVIREMVESMMEKFDKYWEEYSEILAIAAVFDPRLKFKCLEFCFNSLDAATSKYRLDNVRKKMKKLFDVYSKNTKKTGEETSERNTMEQNVLPGYSGFYAFFSQAAGGNGMSALDKYLDEPVLDMVAFRSLDVLGYWRDNANRFKELATMACDVLSIPITTVASESSFSIGSRVLNKYMSSLLPSNVQALICARNWLRGFEEIDDQFEFFNLEEAEKEGEEV
;
A
#
# COMPACT_ATOMS: atom_id res chain seq x y z
N MET A 1 8.46 -5.12 -1.07
CA MET A 1 9.64 -6.00 -0.99
C MET A 1 9.92 -6.69 -2.32
N GLN A 2 8.92 -7.29 -2.97
CA GLN A 2 9.09 -7.95 -4.28
C GLN A 2 9.79 -7.08 -5.34
N VAL A 3 9.44 -5.79 -5.46
CA VAL A 3 10.09 -4.91 -6.46
C VAL A 3 11.59 -4.72 -6.22
N TYR A 4 12.02 -4.63 -4.95
CA TYR A 4 13.44 -4.59 -4.59
C TYR A 4 14.15 -5.90 -4.95
N ILE A 5 13.49 -7.05 -4.74
CA ILE A 5 14.06 -8.36 -5.09
C ILE A 5 14.28 -8.45 -6.60
N ILE A 6 13.31 -8.00 -7.40
CA ILE A 6 13.41 -7.96 -8.87
C ILE A 6 14.58 -7.07 -9.30
N GLU A 7 14.65 -5.82 -8.82
CA GLU A 7 15.74 -4.89 -9.18
C GLU A 7 17.12 -5.44 -8.77
N SER A 8 17.23 -6.00 -7.56
CA SER A 8 18.47 -6.59 -7.06
C SER A 8 18.92 -7.78 -7.90
N TRP A 9 17.99 -8.63 -8.31
CA TRP A 9 18.27 -9.78 -9.16
C TRP A 9 18.75 -9.35 -10.55
N LEU A 10 18.02 -8.43 -11.19
CA LEU A 10 18.39 -7.91 -12.51
C LEU A 10 19.79 -7.28 -12.49
N LYS A 11 20.11 -6.46 -11.47
CA LYS A 11 21.45 -5.86 -11.33
C LYS A 11 22.57 -6.88 -11.12
N THR A 12 22.29 -7.96 -10.39
CA THR A 12 23.28 -9.01 -10.11
C THR A 12 23.61 -9.81 -11.38
N HIS A 13 22.63 -9.98 -12.27
CA HIS A 13 22.76 -10.78 -13.49
C HIS A 13 23.03 -9.96 -14.76
N GLU A 14 23.19 -8.63 -14.65
CA GLU A 14 23.52 -7.73 -15.77
C GLU A 14 24.78 -8.15 -16.53
N PHE A 15 25.78 -8.67 -15.81
CA PHE A 15 27.05 -9.14 -16.38
C PHE A 15 27.17 -10.67 -16.35
N SER A 16 26.05 -11.39 -16.43
CA SER A 16 26.05 -12.86 -16.49
C SER A 16 26.91 -13.38 -17.64
N HIS A 17 27.61 -14.48 -17.39
CA HIS A 17 28.37 -15.21 -18.42
C HIS A 17 27.47 -15.94 -19.42
N ASP A 18 26.22 -16.22 -19.03
CA ASP A 18 25.21 -16.81 -19.88
C ASP A 18 24.57 -15.72 -20.75
N GLU A 19 24.73 -15.84 -22.07
CA GLU A 19 24.23 -14.89 -23.06
C GLU A 19 22.70 -14.78 -23.05
N VAL A 20 21.98 -15.89 -22.84
CA VAL A 20 20.51 -15.90 -22.78
C VAL A 20 20.04 -15.15 -21.56
N ILE A 21 20.68 -15.38 -20.40
CA ILE A 21 20.35 -14.65 -19.17
C ILE A 21 20.63 -13.16 -19.33
N ARG A 22 21.76 -12.80 -19.94
CA ARG A 22 22.13 -11.40 -20.15
C ARG A 22 21.13 -10.66 -21.07
N GLU A 23 20.79 -11.26 -22.22
CA GLU A 23 19.79 -10.68 -23.13
C GLU A 23 18.41 -10.55 -22.47
N MET A 24 18.02 -11.54 -21.66
CA MET A 24 16.78 -11.49 -20.89
C MET A 24 16.80 -10.36 -19.86
N VAL A 25 17.89 -10.22 -19.10
CA VAL A 25 18.05 -9.16 -18.11
C VAL A 25 17.98 -7.78 -18.75
N GLU A 26 18.64 -7.58 -19.89
CA GLU A 26 18.60 -6.31 -20.64
C GLU A 26 17.15 -5.94 -21.01
N SER A 27 16.40 -6.87 -21.62
CA SER A 27 15.00 -6.63 -21.99
C SER A 27 14.08 -6.42 -20.78
N MET A 28 14.33 -7.13 -19.67
CA MET A 28 13.54 -6.99 -18.44
C MET A 28 13.86 -5.68 -17.71
N MET A 29 15.12 -5.23 -17.72
CA MET A 29 15.54 -3.98 -17.10
C MET A 29 14.93 -2.78 -17.83
N GLU A 30 14.93 -2.76 -19.16
CA GLU A 30 14.27 -1.69 -19.94
C GLU A 30 12.80 -1.52 -19.57
N LYS A 31 12.08 -2.65 -19.41
CA LYS A 31 10.68 -2.64 -18.99
C LYS A 31 10.57 -2.17 -17.54
N PHE A 32 11.41 -2.71 -16.66
CA PHE A 32 11.43 -2.35 -15.25
C PHE A 32 11.58 -0.84 -15.05
N ASP A 33 12.61 -0.24 -15.66
CA ASP A 33 12.90 1.18 -15.53
C ASP A 33 11.73 2.05 -15.97
N LYS A 34 11.11 1.70 -17.10
CA LYS A 34 9.92 2.40 -17.60
C LYS A 34 8.76 2.40 -16.59
N TYR A 35 8.45 1.26 -15.97
CA TYR A 35 7.40 1.18 -14.95
C TYR A 35 7.84 1.84 -13.64
N TRP A 36 9.13 1.73 -13.29
CA TRP A 36 9.63 2.18 -12.00
C TRP A 36 9.73 3.70 -11.89
N GLU A 37 10.08 4.39 -12.98
CA GLU A 37 10.06 5.85 -13.04
C GLU A 37 8.68 6.42 -12.68
N GLU A 38 7.59 5.75 -13.06
CA GLU A 38 6.23 6.22 -12.84
C GLU A 38 5.69 5.92 -11.43
N TYR A 39 5.97 4.75 -10.85
CA TYR A 39 5.32 4.26 -9.63
C TYR A 39 6.20 4.20 -8.38
N SER A 40 7.51 4.43 -8.49
CA SER A 40 8.46 4.25 -7.38
C SER A 40 8.11 5.05 -6.12
N GLU A 41 7.53 6.23 -6.26
CA GLU A 41 7.27 7.13 -5.14
C GLU A 41 6.03 6.76 -4.35
N ILE A 42 4.93 6.43 -5.03
CA ILE A 42 3.69 6.02 -4.34
C ILE A 42 3.90 4.67 -3.64
N LEU A 43 4.67 3.77 -4.25
CA LEU A 43 5.09 2.52 -3.65
C LEU A 43 5.98 2.71 -2.43
N ALA A 44 6.91 3.68 -2.49
CA ALA A 44 7.73 4.05 -1.34
C ALA A 44 6.87 4.61 -0.20
N ILE A 45 5.90 5.49 -0.49
CA ILE A 45 4.97 6.01 0.52
C ILE A 45 4.11 4.88 1.12
N ALA A 46 3.59 3.96 0.29
CA ALA A 46 2.85 2.79 0.75
C ALA A 46 3.69 1.91 1.69
N ALA A 47 4.97 1.68 1.36
CA ALA A 47 5.89 0.96 2.23
C ALA A 47 6.11 1.68 3.57
N VAL A 48 6.15 3.02 3.58
CA VAL A 48 6.25 3.79 4.84
C VAL A 48 5.00 3.64 5.69
N PHE A 49 3.82 3.48 5.07
CA PHE A 49 2.57 3.23 5.77
C PHE A 49 2.39 1.80 6.29
N ASP A 50 3.27 0.86 5.96
CA ASP A 50 3.35 -0.41 6.69
C ASP A 50 4.12 -0.19 8.01
N PRO A 51 3.48 -0.37 9.19
CA PRO A 51 4.11 -0.15 10.48
C PRO A 51 5.33 -1.03 10.75
N ARG A 52 5.48 -2.14 10.03
CA ARG A 52 6.61 -3.08 10.13
C ARG A 52 7.81 -2.65 9.29
N LEU A 53 7.62 -1.71 8.37
CA LEU A 53 8.64 -1.27 7.42
C LEU A 53 9.11 0.15 7.74
N LYS A 54 8.18 1.12 7.69
CA LYS A 54 8.46 2.56 7.77
C LYS A 54 9.64 2.99 6.88
N PHE A 55 10.29 4.10 7.22
CA PHE A 55 11.48 4.58 6.50
C PHE A 55 12.69 3.65 6.61
N LYS A 56 12.77 2.79 7.63
CA LYS A 56 13.90 1.86 7.80
C LYS A 56 14.03 0.90 6.63
N CYS A 57 12.90 0.40 6.13
CA CYS A 57 12.89 -0.46 4.94
C CYS A 57 13.41 0.27 3.70
N LEU A 58 12.97 1.51 3.47
CA LEU A 58 13.46 2.30 2.33
C LEU A 58 14.94 2.64 2.46
N GLU A 59 15.41 2.93 3.66
CA GLU A 59 16.83 3.19 3.93
C GLU A 59 17.68 1.98 3.57
N PHE A 60 17.27 0.78 3.99
CA PHE A 60 17.92 -0.46 3.59
C PHE A 60 17.90 -0.64 2.06
N CYS A 61 16.72 -0.58 1.43
CA CYS A 61 16.58 -0.81 0.00
C CYS A 61 17.41 0.17 -0.83
N PHE A 62 17.33 1.48 -0.53
CA PHE A 62 18.07 2.48 -1.28
C PHE A 62 19.57 2.40 -1.04
N ASN A 63 20.03 2.11 0.19
CA ASN A 63 21.45 1.91 0.46
C ASN A 63 22.02 0.67 -0.26
N SER A 64 21.27 -0.43 -0.30
CA SER A 64 21.68 -1.65 -0.98
C SER A 64 21.73 -1.49 -2.49
N LEU A 65 20.86 -0.65 -3.07
CA LEU A 65 20.81 -0.41 -4.52
C LEU A 65 21.82 0.65 -4.98
N ASP A 66 21.88 1.77 -4.28
CA ASP A 66 22.81 2.87 -4.55
C ASP A 66 22.94 3.78 -3.32
N ALA A 67 23.98 3.51 -2.53
CA ALA A 67 24.30 4.29 -1.34
C ALA A 67 24.55 5.79 -1.63
N ALA A 68 24.98 6.16 -2.84
CA ALA A 68 25.26 7.56 -3.18
C ALA A 68 23.98 8.39 -3.30
N THR A 69 22.92 7.83 -3.90
CA THR A 69 21.63 8.53 -4.08
C THR A 69 20.62 8.27 -2.95
N SER A 70 20.89 7.30 -2.07
CA SER A 70 19.96 6.86 -1.03
C SER A 70 19.35 7.98 -0.18
N LYS A 71 20.20 8.85 0.41
CA LYS A 71 19.73 9.96 1.25
C LYS A 71 18.81 10.91 0.48
N TYR A 72 19.18 11.24 -0.76
CA TYR A 72 18.37 12.10 -1.63
C TYR A 72 17.00 11.47 -1.92
N ARG A 73 16.96 10.16 -2.21
CA ARG A 73 15.71 9.42 -2.46
C ARG A 73 14.81 9.40 -1.21
N LEU A 74 15.37 9.14 -0.03
CA LEU A 74 14.64 9.19 1.24
C LEU A 74 14.03 10.56 1.51
N ASP A 75 14.82 11.63 1.33
CA ASP A 75 14.35 12.99 1.56
C ASP A 75 13.27 13.40 0.55
N ASN A 76 13.37 12.94 -0.71
CA ASN A 76 12.31 13.13 -1.70
C ASN A 76 11.00 12.45 -1.27
N VAL A 77 11.04 11.18 -0.83
CA VAL A 77 9.86 10.45 -0.34
C VAL A 77 9.25 11.18 0.86
N ARG A 78 10.06 11.58 1.84
CA ARG A 78 9.61 12.34 3.02
C ARG A 78 8.92 13.66 2.62
N LYS A 79 9.51 14.40 1.67
CA LYS A 79 8.95 15.65 1.15
C LYS A 79 7.61 15.43 0.46
N LYS A 80 7.49 14.40 -0.38
CA LYS A 80 6.25 14.08 -1.10
C LYS A 80 5.15 13.60 -0.14
N MET A 81 5.49 12.76 0.83
CA MET A 81 4.57 12.31 1.87
C MET A 81 4.02 13.49 2.70
N LYS A 82 4.88 14.43 3.12
CA LYS A 82 4.44 15.65 3.83
C LYS A 82 3.51 16.51 2.98
N LYS A 83 3.86 16.75 1.71
CA LYS A 83 3.00 17.50 0.78
C LYS A 83 1.63 16.86 0.62
N LEU A 84 1.58 15.52 0.51
CA LEU A 84 0.32 14.79 0.39
C LEU A 84 -0.49 14.90 1.68
N PHE A 85 0.13 14.73 2.85
CA PHE A 85 -0.52 14.92 4.16
C PHE A 85 -1.09 16.33 4.33
N ASP A 86 -0.40 17.37 3.88
CA ASP A 86 -0.89 18.75 3.93
C ASP A 86 -2.21 18.94 3.16
N VAL A 87 -2.42 18.18 2.07
CA VAL A 87 -3.70 18.19 1.32
C VAL A 87 -4.82 17.61 2.17
N TYR A 88 -4.59 16.45 2.78
CA TYR A 88 -5.57 15.79 3.66
C TYR A 88 -5.89 16.67 4.87
N SER A 89 -4.88 17.21 5.56
CA SER A 89 -5.08 18.07 6.73
C SER A 89 -5.86 19.35 6.40
N LYS A 90 -5.69 19.93 5.20
CA LYS A 90 -6.49 21.09 4.74
C LYS A 90 -7.93 20.72 4.44
N ASN A 91 -8.17 19.56 3.83
CA ASN A 91 -9.52 19.14 3.47
C ASN A 91 -10.37 18.83 4.71
N THR A 92 -9.79 18.19 5.73
CA THR A 92 -10.48 17.93 7.01
C THR A 92 -10.92 19.22 7.71
N LYS A 93 -10.10 20.27 7.67
CA LYS A 93 -10.45 21.58 8.27
C LYS A 93 -11.60 22.27 7.56
N LYS A 94 -11.73 22.10 6.23
CA LYS A 94 -12.83 22.66 5.44
C LYS A 94 -14.15 21.93 5.70
N THR A 95 -14.12 20.62 5.88
CA THR A 95 -15.33 19.83 6.18
C THR A 95 -15.81 20.00 7.62
N GLY A 96 -14.91 20.36 8.55
CA GLY A 96 -15.23 20.62 9.96
C GLY A 96 -15.96 21.94 10.25
N GLU A 97 -16.21 22.80 9.26
CA GLU A 97 -16.98 24.04 9.46
C GLU A 97 -18.51 23.83 9.46
N GLU A 98 -19.00 22.63 9.07
CA GLU A 98 -20.44 22.33 9.03
C GLU A 98 -20.93 21.30 10.07
N THR A 99 -20.04 20.72 10.89
CA THR A 99 -20.48 19.80 11.96
C THR A 99 -19.75 20.07 13.27
N SER A 100 -20.52 20.54 14.26
CA SER A 100 -20.12 20.77 15.63
C SER A 100 -19.84 19.44 16.35
N GLU A 101 -18.71 18.79 16.05
CA GLU A 101 -18.25 17.55 16.70
C GLU A 101 -17.87 17.72 18.18
N ARG A 102 -17.90 18.96 18.72
CA ARG A 102 -17.76 19.18 20.16
C ARG A 102 -18.92 18.56 20.97
N ASN A 103 -20.09 18.37 20.38
CA ASN A 103 -21.28 17.96 21.12
C ASN A 103 -21.48 16.43 21.23
N THR A 104 -20.72 15.60 20.50
CA THR A 104 -20.88 14.12 20.52
C THR A 104 -19.98 13.41 21.53
N MET A 105 -18.85 14.00 21.95
CA MET A 105 -17.97 13.37 22.96
C MET A 105 -18.49 13.48 24.39
N GLU A 106 -19.17 14.57 24.76
CA GLU A 106 -19.75 14.72 26.12
C GLU A 106 -20.90 13.73 26.39
N GLN A 107 -21.61 13.27 25.36
CA GLN A 107 -22.75 12.37 25.51
C GLN A 107 -22.37 10.92 25.86
N ASN A 108 -21.12 10.51 25.64
CA ASN A 108 -20.63 9.15 25.93
C ASN A 108 -19.85 9.04 27.25
N VAL A 109 -19.70 10.14 27.99
CA VAL A 109 -19.01 10.11 29.29
C VAL A 109 -19.98 9.57 30.34
N LEU A 110 -19.57 8.50 31.03
CA LEU A 110 -20.35 7.90 32.11
C LEU A 110 -20.76 8.98 33.13
N PRO A 111 -22.02 9.02 33.60
CA PRO A 111 -22.44 10.01 34.59
C PRO A 111 -21.51 10.02 35.82
N GLY A 112 -20.95 11.18 36.15
CA GLY A 112 -19.97 11.35 37.24
C GLY A 112 -18.49 11.30 36.82
N TYR A 113 -18.17 10.91 35.58
CA TYR A 113 -16.79 10.89 35.07
C TYR A 113 -16.37 12.17 34.33
N SER A 114 -17.24 13.18 34.22
CA SER A 114 -16.94 14.42 33.48
C SER A 114 -15.74 15.18 34.04
N GLY A 115 -15.64 15.33 35.36
CA GLY A 115 -14.49 15.96 36.02
C GLY A 115 -13.19 15.18 35.83
N PHE A 116 -13.27 13.84 35.85
CA PHE A 116 -12.13 12.96 35.57
C PHE A 116 -11.67 13.11 34.11
N TYR A 117 -12.60 13.07 33.15
CA TYR A 117 -12.29 13.26 31.73
C TYR A 117 -11.67 14.63 31.44
N ALA A 118 -12.21 15.70 32.04
CA ALA A 118 -11.67 17.06 31.89
C ALA A 118 -10.21 17.17 32.40
N PHE A 119 -9.90 16.52 33.53
CA PHE A 119 -8.54 16.50 34.08
C PHE A 119 -7.52 15.81 33.16
N PHE A 120 -7.85 14.61 32.64
CA PHE A 120 -6.96 13.86 31.77
C PHE A 120 -6.84 14.46 30.36
N SER A 121 -7.93 15.03 29.82
CA SER A 121 -7.90 15.70 28.50
C SER A 121 -7.05 16.97 28.49
N GLN A 122 -6.97 17.69 29.61
CA GLN A 122 -6.12 18.86 29.75
C GLN A 122 -4.62 18.49 29.79
N ALA A 123 -4.27 17.35 30.40
CA ALA A 123 -2.91 16.81 30.37
C ALA A 123 -2.54 16.19 29.01
N ALA A 124 -3.54 15.75 28.22
CA ALA A 124 -3.37 15.18 26.89
C ALA A 124 -3.22 16.22 25.77
N GLY A 125 -3.16 17.52 26.09
CA GLY A 125 -2.86 18.61 25.16
C GLY A 125 -1.45 18.47 24.57
N GLY A 126 -1.32 17.64 23.54
CA GLY A 126 -0.04 17.23 22.97
C GLY A 126 0.77 18.35 22.30
N ASN A 127 2.08 18.09 22.18
CA ASN A 127 3.19 18.94 21.69
C ASN A 127 3.08 19.58 20.29
N GLY A 128 1.89 19.81 19.72
CA GLY A 128 1.73 20.39 18.39
C GLY A 128 2.21 19.49 17.23
N MET A 129 2.63 18.25 17.52
CA MET A 129 3.03 17.26 16.52
C MET A 129 1.85 16.85 15.67
N SER A 130 2.06 16.81 14.34
CA SER A 130 1.06 16.33 13.41
C SER A 130 0.81 14.82 13.60
N ALA A 131 -0.32 14.32 13.10
CA ALA A 131 -0.59 12.88 13.11
C ALA A 131 0.51 12.09 12.38
N LEU A 132 1.03 12.65 11.27
CA LEU A 132 2.15 12.09 10.53
C LEU A 132 3.41 11.97 11.39
N ASP A 133 3.81 13.04 12.09
CA ASP A 133 5.01 13.02 12.93
C ASP A 133 4.88 11.98 14.05
N LYS A 134 3.71 11.89 14.70
CA LYS A 134 3.43 10.87 15.72
C LYS A 134 3.62 9.44 15.18
N TYR A 135 3.07 9.16 14.00
CA TYR A 135 3.22 7.85 13.37
C TYR A 135 4.69 7.55 13.04
N LEU A 136 5.43 8.53 12.53
CA LEU A 136 6.83 8.35 12.16
C LEU A 136 7.75 8.16 13.37
N ASP A 137 7.43 8.75 14.51
CA ASP A 137 8.18 8.59 15.76
C ASP A 137 7.90 7.27 16.48
N GLU A 138 6.78 6.62 16.18
CA GLU A 138 6.49 5.30 16.76
C GLU A 138 7.53 4.25 16.32
N PRO A 139 7.88 3.30 17.20
CA PRO A 139 8.79 2.23 16.83
C PRO A 139 8.24 1.42 15.67
N VAL A 140 9.14 0.85 14.88
CA VAL A 140 8.79 -0.12 13.83
C VAL A 140 8.31 -1.39 14.50
N LEU A 141 7.19 -1.95 14.04
CA LEU A 141 6.71 -3.23 14.55
C LEU A 141 7.64 -4.35 14.13
N ASP A 142 7.81 -5.34 15.00
CA ASP A 142 8.63 -6.50 14.69
C ASP A 142 8.01 -7.31 13.54
N MET A 143 8.76 -7.49 12.46
CA MET A 143 8.25 -8.11 11.24
C MET A 143 7.89 -9.60 11.43
N VAL A 144 8.56 -10.28 12.37
CA VAL A 144 8.35 -11.70 12.64
C VAL A 144 7.11 -11.89 13.51
N ALA A 145 6.99 -11.12 14.60
CA ALA A 145 5.84 -11.15 15.49
C ALA A 145 4.54 -10.72 14.79
N PHE A 146 4.63 -9.80 13.82
CA PHE A 146 3.48 -9.26 13.08
C PHE A 146 3.46 -9.70 11.60
N ARG A 147 3.90 -10.93 11.28
CA ARG A 147 3.97 -11.43 9.90
C ARG A 147 2.64 -11.36 9.15
N SER A 148 1.53 -11.70 9.81
CA SER A 148 0.18 -11.72 9.24
C SER A 148 -0.63 -10.44 9.53
N LEU A 149 0.05 -9.31 9.75
CA LEU A 149 -0.63 -8.03 9.98
C LEU A 149 -1.43 -7.61 8.75
N ASP A 150 -2.74 -7.42 8.93
CA ASP A 150 -3.59 -6.69 8.00
C ASP A 150 -3.28 -5.19 8.15
N VAL A 151 -2.51 -4.65 7.20
CA VAL A 151 -2.07 -3.24 7.22
C VAL A 151 -3.26 -2.29 7.09
N LEU A 152 -4.26 -2.62 6.26
CA LEU A 152 -5.48 -1.80 6.13
C LEU A 152 -6.30 -1.86 7.42
N GLY A 153 -6.38 -3.05 8.02
CA GLY A 153 -7.00 -3.24 9.33
C GLY A 153 -6.33 -2.41 10.42
N TYR A 154 -5.00 -2.38 10.47
CA TYR A 154 -4.24 -1.53 11.39
C TYR A 154 -4.64 -0.05 11.27
N TRP A 155 -4.73 0.48 10.05
CA TRP A 155 -5.09 1.88 9.84
C TRP A 155 -6.54 2.17 10.19
N ARG A 156 -7.45 1.24 9.90
CA ARG A 156 -8.86 1.32 10.32
C ARG A 156 -8.99 1.35 11.84
N ASP A 157 -8.31 0.46 12.54
CA ASP A 157 -8.41 0.33 14.00
C ASP A 157 -7.76 1.54 14.71
N ASN A 158 -6.78 2.19 14.07
CA ASN A 158 -6.13 3.41 14.57
C ASN A 158 -6.69 4.71 13.96
N ALA A 159 -7.84 4.67 13.28
CA ALA A 159 -8.40 5.84 12.60
C ALA A 159 -8.70 7.00 13.57
N ASN A 160 -9.19 6.72 14.77
CA ASN A 160 -9.45 7.76 15.77
C ASN A 160 -8.16 8.42 16.30
N ARG A 161 -7.05 7.66 16.30
CA ARG A 161 -5.74 8.11 16.81
C ARG A 161 -5.01 8.97 15.77
N PHE A 162 -5.03 8.55 14.52
CA PHE A 162 -4.28 9.18 13.43
C PHE A 162 -5.13 10.05 12.49
N LYS A 163 -6.46 10.00 12.61
CA LYS A 163 -7.43 10.86 11.90
C LYS A 163 -7.17 10.92 10.40
N GLU A 164 -6.89 12.11 9.86
CA GLU A 164 -6.68 12.34 8.43
C GLU A 164 -5.50 11.53 7.85
N LEU A 165 -4.53 11.15 8.68
CA LEU A 165 -3.43 10.27 8.25
C LEU A 165 -3.93 8.86 7.96
N ALA A 166 -4.87 8.34 8.76
CA ALA A 166 -5.42 7.01 8.52
C ALA A 166 -6.20 6.95 7.21
N THR A 167 -6.96 8.01 6.89
CA THR A 167 -7.61 8.15 5.58
C THR A 167 -6.57 8.16 4.45
N MET A 168 -5.53 8.99 4.56
CA MET A 168 -4.43 9.04 3.58
C MET A 168 -3.75 7.68 3.40
N ALA A 169 -3.48 6.97 4.49
CA ALA A 169 -2.83 5.66 4.45
C ALA A 169 -3.73 4.64 3.74
N CYS A 170 -5.01 4.57 4.08
CA CYS A 170 -5.96 3.68 3.41
C CYS A 170 -6.09 3.98 1.91
N ASP A 171 -6.18 5.26 1.53
CA ASP A 171 -6.29 5.67 0.12
C ASP A 171 -5.05 5.25 -0.67
N VAL A 172 -3.85 5.47 -0.11
CA VAL A 172 -2.58 5.09 -0.75
C VAL A 172 -2.42 3.57 -0.84
N LEU A 173 -2.72 2.85 0.24
CA LEU A 173 -2.58 1.39 0.31
C LEU A 173 -3.61 0.65 -0.56
N SER A 174 -4.72 1.29 -0.89
CA SER A 174 -5.77 0.73 -1.75
C SER A 174 -5.50 0.90 -3.25
N ILE A 175 -4.41 1.60 -3.63
CA ILE A 175 -4.04 1.76 -5.05
C ILE A 175 -3.57 0.39 -5.58
N PRO A 176 -4.27 -0.18 -6.58
CA PRO A 176 -3.81 -1.42 -7.19
C PRO A 176 -2.51 -1.17 -7.96
N ILE A 177 -1.47 -1.94 -7.67
CA ILE A 177 -0.13 -1.79 -8.26
C ILE A 177 -0.05 -2.46 -9.64
N THR A 178 -0.89 -3.47 -9.90
CA THR A 178 -0.87 -4.22 -11.16
C THR A 178 -2.10 -3.93 -12.01
N THR A 179 -1.91 -3.87 -13.32
CA THR A 179 -2.99 -3.88 -14.31
C THR A 179 -3.70 -5.24 -14.37
N VAL A 180 -3.16 -6.28 -13.73
CA VAL A 180 -3.76 -7.62 -13.68
C VAL A 180 -5.16 -7.58 -13.05
N ALA A 181 -5.43 -6.66 -12.11
CA ALA A 181 -6.79 -6.48 -11.58
C ALA A 181 -7.80 -6.01 -12.66
N SER A 182 -7.37 -5.19 -13.62
CA SER A 182 -8.23 -4.79 -14.73
C SER A 182 -8.33 -5.90 -15.77
N GLU A 183 -7.25 -6.62 -16.09
CA GLU A 183 -7.29 -7.78 -16.99
C GLU A 183 -8.12 -8.94 -16.45
N SER A 184 -8.05 -9.24 -15.15
CA SER A 184 -8.94 -10.19 -14.47
C SER A 184 -10.38 -9.68 -14.51
N SER A 185 -10.63 -8.40 -14.26
CA SER A 185 -11.97 -7.79 -14.42
C SER A 185 -12.48 -7.84 -15.86
N PHE A 186 -11.60 -7.70 -16.87
CA PHE A 186 -11.93 -7.81 -18.31
C PHE A 186 -12.10 -9.28 -18.75
N SER A 187 -11.34 -10.21 -18.17
CA SER A 187 -11.48 -11.66 -18.38
C SER A 187 -12.77 -12.17 -17.75
N ILE A 188 -13.10 -11.69 -16.55
CA ILE A 188 -14.41 -11.87 -15.93
C ILE A 188 -15.49 -11.24 -16.82
N GLY A 189 -15.27 -10.02 -17.32
CA GLY A 189 -16.16 -9.33 -18.26
C GLY A 189 -16.41 -10.14 -19.53
N SER A 190 -15.39 -10.73 -20.13
CA SER A 190 -15.51 -11.59 -21.33
C SER A 190 -16.22 -12.91 -21.02
N ARG A 191 -16.07 -13.46 -19.81
CA ARG A 191 -16.82 -14.64 -19.33
C ARG A 191 -18.29 -14.32 -18.97
N VAL A 192 -18.61 -13.10 -18.52
CA VAL A 192 -20.00 -12.62 -18.28
C VAL A 192 -20.71 -12.25 -19.58
N LEU A 193 -19.96 -11.76 -20.57
CA LEU A 193 -20.45 -11.37 -21.89
C LEU A 193 -20.41 -12.57 -22.85
N ASN A 194 -21.33 -13.51 -22.69
CA ASN A 194 -21.53 -14.56 -23.70
C ASN A 194 -22.11 -13.97 -25.01
N LYS A 195 -22.02 -14.68 -26.13
CA LYS A 195 -22.41 -14.26 -27.50
C LYS A 195 -23.86 -13.72 -27.63
N TYR A 196 -24.73 -14.04 -26.67
CA TYR A 196 -26.12 -13.55 -26.58
C TYR A 196 -26.27 -12.18 -25.89
N MET A 197 -25.30 -11.76 -25.09
CA MET A 197 -25.29 -10.47 -24.37
C MET A 197 -24.53 -9.37 -25.13
N SER A 198 -23.95 -9.71 -26.29
CA SER A 198 -23.25 -8.79 -27.20
C SER A 198 -24.16 -7.69 -27.79
N SER A 199 -25.47 -7.80 -27.60
CA SER A 199 -26.45 -6.77 -28.00
C SER A 199 -26.81 -5.79 -26.87
N LEU A 200 -26.22 -5.93 -25.67
CA LEU A 200 -26.47 -5.00 -24.57
C LEU A 200 -25.77 -3.67 -24.83
N LEU A 201 -26.46 -2.59 -24.45
CA LEU A 201 -25.84 -1.27 -24.40
C LEU A 201 -24.67 -1.27 -23.40
N PRO A 202 -23.55 -0.58 -23.70
CA PRO A 202 -22.40 -0.50 -22.80
C PRO A 202 -22.74 -0.08 -21.38
N SER A 203 -23.74 0.80 -21.20
CA SER A 203 -24.24 1.22 -19.89
C SER A 203 -24.81 0.07 -19.05
N ASN A 204 -25.50 -0.88 -19.69
CA ASN A 204 -26.12 -2.02 -19.02
C ASN A 204 -25.08 -3.08 -18.67
N VAL A 205 -24.07 -3.26 -19.53
CA VAL A 205 -22.91 -4.11 -19.26
C VAL A 205 -22.15 -3.57 -18.05
N GLN A 206 -21.87 -2.27 -18.00
CA GLN A 206 -21.21 -1.64 -16.86
C GLN A 206 -22.04 -1.81 -15.58
N ALA A 207 -23.35 -1.55 -15.62
CA ALA A 207 -24.23 -1.73 -14.47
C ALA A 207 -24.25 -3.17 -13.96
N LEU A 208 -24.25 -4.17 -14.86
CA LEU A 208 -24.21 -5.59 -14.50
C LEU A 208 -22.87 -5.98 -13.86
N ILE A 209 -21.74 -5.54 -14.42
CA ILE A 209 -20.40 -5.80 -13.86
C ILE A 209 -20.28 -5.13 -12.49
N CYS A 210 -20.69 -3.86 -12.36
CA CYS A 210 -20.69 -3.14 -11.09
C CYS A 210 -21.57 -3.82 -10.04
N ALA A 211 -22.81 -4.22 -10.39
CA ALA A 211 -23.72 -4.91 -9.47
C ALA A 211 -23.17 -6.28 -9.06
N ARG A 212 -22.55 -7.03 -9.97
CA ARG A 212 -21.89 -8.29 -9.65
C ARG A 212 -20.73 -8.08 -8.68
N ASN A 213 -19.81 -7.17 -8.99
CA ASN A 213 -18.63 -6.90 -8.17
C ASN A 213 -19.03 -6.40 -6.78
N TRP A 214 -20.11 -5.61 -6.69
CA TRP A 214 -20.67 -5.17 -5.41
C TRP A 214 -21.23 -6.33 -4.58
N LEU A 215 -21.91 -7.29 -5.21
CA LEU A 215 -22.55 -8.42 -4.52
C LEU A 215 -21.59 -9.57 -4.19
N ARG A 216 -20.55 -9.78 -4.99
CA ARG A 216 -19.65 -10.94 -4.91
C ARG A 216 -18.18 -10.59 -4.65
N GLY A 217 -17.86 -9.30 -4.49
CA GLY A 217 -16.47 -8.86 -4.40
C GLY A 217 -15.70 -9.11 -5.70
N PHE A 218 -14.37 -9.11 -5.57
CA PHE A 218 -13.41 -9.37 -6.66
C PHE A 218 -12.81 -10.78 -6.56
N GLU A 219 -13.60 -11.79 -6.15
CA GLU A 219 -13.11 -13.17 -6.09
C GLU A 219 -12.67 -13.66 -7.48
N GLU A 220 -11.41 -14.09 -7.57
CA GLU A 220 -10.92 -14.87 -8.70
C GLU A 220 -11.61 -16.23 -8.67
N ILE A 221 -12.20 -16.63 -9.79
CA ILE A 221 -12.67 -18.01 -9.96
C ILE A 221 -11.39 -18.84 -10.08
N ASP A 222 -11.17 -19.70 -9.08
CA ASP A 222 -10.03 -20.61 -8.95
C ASP A 222 -9.81 -21.44 -10.23
N ASP A 223 -8.93 -20.96 -11.10
CA ASP A 223 -8.32 -21.76 -12.15
C ASP A 223 -7.03 -22.33 -11.51
N GLN A 224 -7.09 -23.57 -11.04
CA GLN A 224 -5.96 -24.34 -10.52
C GLN A 224 -4.70 -24.13 -11.39
N PHE A 225 -3.79 -23.29 -10.93
CA PHE A 225 -2.41 -23.25 -11.40
C PHE A 225 -1.53 -23.33 -10.17
N GLU A 226 -1.09 -24.55 -9.87
CA GLU A 226 -0.01 -24.79 -8.92
C GLU A 226 1.21 -23.96 -9.36
N PHE A 227 1.52 -22.92 -8.58
CA PHE A 227 2.83 -22.29 -8.64
C PHE A 227 3.85 -23.32 -8.15
N PHE A 228 4.61 -23.88 -9.08
CA PHE A 228 5.79 -24.67 -8.75
C PHE A 228 6.73 -23.82 -7.89
N ASN A 229 7.00 -24.27 -6.66
CA ASN A 229 8.02 -23.71 -5.79
C ASN A 229 9.40 -23.94 -6.43
N LEU A 230 10.07 -22.86 -6.84
CA LEU A 230 11.44 -22.89 -7.35
C LEU A 230 12.51 -23.11 -6.26
N GLU A 231 12.12 -23.35 -5.01
CA GLU A 231 13.05 -23.71 -3.92
C GLU A 231 13.27 -25.22 -3.76
N GLU A 232 12.54 -26.08 -4.49
CA GLU A 232 12.74 -27.54 -4.45
C GLU A 232 13.58 -28.11 -5.60
N ALA A 233 13.90 -27.31 -6.63
CA ALA A 233 14.69 -27.77 -7.78
C ALA A 233 16.22 -27.81 -7.56
N GLU A 234 16.73 -27.22 -6.46
CA GLU A 234 18.18 -27.22 -6.16
C GLU A 234 18.64 -28.39 -5.26
N LYS A 235 17.75 -29.31 -4.88
CA LYS A 235 18.13 -30.47 -4.03
C LYS A 235 18.15 -31.83 -4.71
N GLU A 236 17.69 -31.94 -5.96
CA GLU A 236 17.73 -33.23 -6.71
C GLU A 236 18.87 -33.32 -7.74
N GLY A 237 19.78 -32.34 -7.76
CA GLY A 237 20.94 -32.33 -8.68
C GLY A 237 22.25 -32.90 -8.12
N GLU A 238 22.30 -33.36 -6.87
CA GLU A 238 23.55 -33.82 -6.22
C GLU A 238 23.62 -35.33 -5.89
N GLU A 239 22.69 -36.16 -6.37
CA GLU A 239 22.83 -37.62 -6.30
C GLU A 239 22.56 -38.29 -7.66
N VAL A 240 23.57 -38.29 -8.56
CA VAL A 240 23.99 -39.46 -9.36
C VAL A 240 25.48 -39.33 -9.71
#